data_AF-A0A7K9PFI7-F1
#
_entry.id   AF-A0A7K9PFI7-F1
#
_cell.length_a   1.000
_cell.length_b   1.000
_cell.length_c   1.000
_cell.angle_alpha   90.00
_cell.angle_beta   90.00
_cell.angle_gamma   90.00
#
_symmetry.space_group_name_H-M   'P 1'
#
loop_
_entity.id
_entity.type
_entity.pdbx_description
1 polymer ?
#
loop_
_entity_poly.entity_id
_entity_poly.type
_entity_poly.pdbx_seq_one_letter_code
_entity_poly.pdbx_strand_id
1 'polypeptide(L)'
;LDLERIALEYVVPCLHDIGFCYLDNFLGEVVGDCVLERVKRMHRDGELADGQLAGPSRGVAKRHLRGDQIKINYFTICIFQAMVACYPGNGTGYVRHVDNPNGDGRCITCIYYLNKNWDSKLHGGILRIFPEGKSYVADVEPIFDRLLFFWSDRRNPHEVQPSYATRYAMTVWYFDAEERAEAKKKFRNLT
;
A
#
# COMPACT_ATOMS: atom_id res chain seq x y z
N LEU A 1 -3.60 19.18 -13.21
CA LEU A 1 -4.09 17.82 -13.52
C LEU A 1 -5.61 17.88 -13.63
N ASP A 2 -6.17 17.40 -14.72
CA ASP A 2 -7.60 17.07 -14.76
C ASP A 2 -7.77 15.66 -14.17
N LEU A 3 -8.01 15.62 -12.86
CA LEU A 3 -8.09 14.37 -12.09
C LEU A 3 -9.31 13.54 -12.48
N GLU A 4 -10.42 14.18 -12.85
CA GLU A 4 -11.64 13.51 -13.26
C GLU A 4 -11.41 12.77 -14.58
N ARG A 5 -10.80 13.46 -15.56
CA ARG A 5 -10.45 12.83 -16.82
C ARG A 5 -9.48 11.66 -16.63
N ILE A 6 -8.43 11.83 -15.83
CA ILE A 6 -7.47 10.73 -15.54
C ILE A 6 -8.18 9.56 -14.86
N ALA A 7 -9.09 9.82 -13.94
CA ALA A 7 -9.85 8.77 -13.27
C ALA A 7 -10.71 7.98 -14.26
N LEU A 8 -11.50 8.68 -15.08
CA LEU A 8 -12.46 8.08 -16.01
C LEU A 8 -11.82 7.43 -17.22
N GLU A 9 -10.78 8.04 -17.80
CA GLU A 9 -10.19 7.60 -19.06
C GLU A 9 -9.01 6.64 -18.87
N TYR A 10 -8.40 6.59 -17.67
CA TYR A 10 -7.21 5.77 -17.43
C TYR A 10 -7.35 4.86 -16.20
N VAL A 11 -7.60 5.42 -15.01
CA VAL A 11 -7.58 4.61 -13.77
C VAL A 11 -8.69 3.56 -13.77
N VAL A 12 -9.93 3.94 -14.05
CA VAL A 12 -11.08 3.03 -14.05
C VAL A 12 -10.93 1.92 -15.10
N PRO A 13 -10.61 2.21 -16.38
CA PRO A 13 -10.34 1.17 -17.38
C PRO A 13 -9.20 0.23 -16.96
N CYS A 14 -8.06 0.75 -16.50
CA CYS A 14 -6.94 -0.09 -16.08
C CYS A 14 -7.29 -1.01 -14.91
N LEU A 15 -8.04 -0.50 -13.92
CA LEU A 15 -8.51 -1.33 -12.81
C LEU A 15 -9.45 -2.45 -13.29
N HIS A 16 -10.33 -2.19 -14.26
CA HIS A 16 -11.22 -3.21 -14.79
C HIS A 16 -10.50 -4.26 -15.65
N ASP A 17 -9.61 -3.83 -16.53
CA ASP A 17 -9.01 -4.72 -17.54
C ASP A 17 -7.77 -5.46 -17.02
N ILE A 18 -6.96 -4.76 -16.22
CA ILE A 18 -5.62 -5.19 -15.77
C ILE A 18 -5.62 -5.56 -14.27
N GLY A 19 -6.49 -4.93 -13.48
CA GLY A 19 -6.61 -5.16 -12.03
C GLY A 19 -5.78 -4.19 -11.17
N PHE A 20 -4.88 -3.43 -11.77
CA PHE A 20 -4.08 -2.39 -11.13
C PHE A 20 -3.77 -1.25 -12.11
N CYS A 21 -3.34 -0.11 -11.59
CA CYS A 21 -2.99 1.08 -12.37
C CYS A 21 -1.98 1.92 -11.58
N TYR A 22 -1.00 2.55 -12.23
CA TYR A 22 -0.17 3.56 -11.57
C TYR A 22 0.02 4.82 -12.42
N LEU A 23 0.31 5.91 -11.72
CA LEU A 23 0.62 7.24 -12.24
C LEU A 23 1.98 7.66 -11.71
N ASP A 24 2.90 8.01 -12.59
CA ASP A 24 4.20 8.59 -12.22
C ASP A 24 4.12 10.12 -12.25
N ASN A 25 4.95 10.76 -11.43
CA ASN A 25 5.00 12.21 -11.27
C ASN A 25 3.65 12.81 -10.82
N PHE A 26 2.98 12.15 -9.86
CA PHE A 26 1.62 12.48 -9.47
C PHE A 26 1.49 13.87 -8.82
N LEU A 27 2.33 14.19 -7.83
CA LEU A 27 2.35 15.47 -7.14
C LEU A 27 3.42 16.43 -7.67
N GLY A 28 4.41 15.90 -8.38
CA GLY A 28 5.61 16.61 -8.81
C GLY A 28 6.68 16.66 -7.73
N GLU A 29 7.91 16.95 -8.16
CA GLU A 29 9.11 16.85 -7.32
C GLU A 29 9.03 17.67 -6.03
N VAL A 30 8.61 18.94 -6.11
CA VAL A 30 8.56 19.87 -4.98
C VAL A 30 7.65 19.36 -3.86
N VAL A 31 6.43 18.94 -4.22
CA VAL A 31 5.45 18.44 -3.25
C VAL A 31 5.87 17.05 -2.75
N GLY A 32 6.34 16.18 -3.65
CA GLY A 32 6.85 14.86 -3.30
C GLY A 32 8.00 14.94 -2.28
N ASP A 33 8.91 15.91 -2.42
CA ASP A 33 10.01 16.15 -1.48
C ASP A 33 9.51 16.59 -0.11
N CYS A 34 8.55 17.51 -0.07
CA CYS A 34 7.93 17.92 1.19
C CYS A 34 7.31 16.72 1.93
N VAL A 35 6.63 15.83 1.21
CA VAL A 35 6.04 14.60 1.79
C VAL A 35 7.14 13.66 2.28
N LEU A 36 8.17 13.41 1.46
CA LEU A 36 9.30 12.54 1.81
C LEU A 36 10.03 13.04 3.07
N GLU A 37 10.35 14.33 3.16
CA GLU A 37 11.05 14.88 4.32
C GLU A 37 10.22 14.77 5.60
N ARG A 38 8.89 14.89 5.47
CA ARG A 38 7.97 14.73 6.58
C ARG A 38 7.92 13.27 7.05
N VAL A 39 7.89 12.30 6.13
CA VAL A 39 7.98 10.86 6.44
C VAL A 39 9.33 10.48 7.04
N LYS A 40 10.45 10.96 6.48
CA LYS A 40 11.79 10.72 7.06
C LYS A 40 11.91 11.28 8.47
N ARG A 41 11.34 12.46 8.75
CA ARG A 41 11.34 13.05 10.09
C ARG A 41 10.62 12.15 11.09
N MET A 42 9.41 11.69 10.74
CA MET A 42 8.65 10.74 11.56
C MET A 42 9.48 9.49 11.90
N HIS A 43 10.17 8.92 10.91
CA HIS A 43 11.00 7.74 11.13
C HIS A 43 12.17 8.06 12.08
N ARG A 44 12.88 9.17 11.88
CA ARG A 44 13.99 9.60 12.76
C ARG A 44 13.53 9.86 14.20
N ASP A 45 12.32 10.38 14.37
CA ASP A 45 11.74 10.71 15.68
C ASP A 45 11.16 9.47 16.39
N GLY A 46 11.25 8.28 15.77
CA GLY A 46 10.80 7.02 16.37
C GLY A 46 9.28 6.87 16.45
N GLU A 47 8.53 7.60 15.62
CA GLU A 47 7.06 7.58 15.66
C GLU A 47 6.43 6.38 14.91
N LEU A 48 7.23 5.58 14.22
CA LEU A 48 6.79 4.36 13.51
C LEU A 48 6.88 3.13 14.45
N ALA A 49 5.86 2.29 14.45
CA ALA A 49 5.79 1.07 15.25
C ALA A 49 5.74 -0.18 14.36
N ASP A 50 6.14 -1.35 14.86
CA ASP A 50 6.13 -2.58 14.07
C ASP A 50 4.75 -2.88 13.45
N GLY A 51 4.75 -3.27 12.17
CA GLY A 51 3.56 -3.60 11.40
C GLY A 51 2.65 -4.63 12.09
N GLN A 52 1.35 -4.35 12.12
CA GLN A 52 0.34 -5.25 12.69
C GLN A 52 -0.47 -5.97 11.58
N LEU A 53 -0.93 -7.18 11.87
CA LEU A 53 -1.75 -7.98 10.96
C LEU A 53 -3.24 -7.83 11.31
N ALA A 54 -4.10 -7.87 10.29
CA ALA A 54 -5.53 -7.97 10.48
C ALA A 54 -5.90 -9.42 10.85
N GLY A 55 -6.29 -9.65 12.12
CA GLY A 55 -6.73 -10.96 12.63
C GLY A 55 -5.69 -11.74 13.45
N PRO A 56 -6.09 -12.85 14.11
CA PRO A 56 -5.21 -13.59 15.02
C PRO A 56 -4.11 -14.36 14.28
N SER A 57 -2.84 -14.10 14.64
CA SER A 57 -1.67 -14.83 14.11
C SER A 57 -1.37 -16.03 15.01
N ARG A 58 -1.72 -17.25 14.59
CA ARG A 58 -1.36 -18.47 15.34
C ARG A 58 0.06 -18.93 14.96
N GLY A 59 0.98 -18.87 15.91
CA GLY A 59 2.23 -19.66 15.92
C GLY A 59 3.40 -19.19 15.04
N VAL A 60 3.25 -18.17 14.18
CA VAL A 60 4.35 -17.62 13.37
C VAL A 60 4.77 -16.25 13.92
N ALA A 61 6.07 -16.07 14.16
CA ALA A 61 6.61 -14.77 14.59
C ALA A 61 6.33 -13.70 13.52
N LYS A 62 5.63 -12.62 13.92
CA LYS A 62 5.11 -11.54 13.04
C LYS A 62 6.16 -10.98 12.07
N ARG A 63 7.42 -10.85 12.52
CA ARG A 63 8.56 -10.37 11.73
C ARG A 63 8.88 -11.20 10.48
N HIS A 64 8.45 -12.47 10.42
CA HIS A 64 8.61 -13.30 9.22
C HIS A 64 7.48 -13.11 8.21
N LEU A 65 6.37 -12.50 8.62
CA LEU A 65 5.23 -12.22 7.75
C LEU A 65 5.34 -10.82 7.16
N ARG A 66 5.69 -9.84 8.00
CA ARG A 66 5.83 -8.44 7.61
C ARG A 66 6.94 -7.78 8.43
N GLY A 67 7.85 -7.10 7.75
CA GLY A 67 9.06 -6.52 8.35
C GLY A 67 9.14 -4.99 8.31
N ASP A 68 8.02 -4.29 8.15
CA ASP A 68 7.97 -2.83 8.14
C ASP A 68 7.56 -2.23 9.49
N GLN A 69 7.81 -0.93 9.59
CA GLN A 69 7.36 -0.07 10.67
C GLN A 69 6.31 0.90 10.11
N ILE A 70 5.19 1.04 10.80
CA ILE A 70 4.02 1.78 10.35
C ILE A 70 3.55 2.83 11.35
N LYS A 71 2.90 3.88 10.83
CA LYS A 71 2.04 4.78 11.61
C LYS A 71 0.72 4.96 10.88
N ILE A 72 -0.37 4.61 11.55
CA ILE A 72 -1.75 4.77 11.06
C ILE A 72 -2.28 6.14 11.52
N ASN A 73 -3.20 6.74 10.76
CA ASN A 73 -3.83 8.04 11.04
C ASN A 73 -2.87 9.24 10.94
N TYR A 74 -1.90 9.19 10.03
CA TYR A 74 -0.87 10.22 9.98
C TYR A 74 -1.35 11.59 9.47
N PHE A 75 -2.29 11.61 8.51
CA PHE A 75 -2.84 12.85 7.95
C PHE A 75 -4.24 13.09 8.47
N THR A 76 -4.38 13.92 9.50
CA THR A 76 -5.69 14.33 10.06
C THR A 76 -6.32 15.49 9.28
N ILE A 77 -5.57 16.14 8.37
CA ILE A 77 -6.03 17.31 7.60
C ILE A 77 -6.89 16.90 6.40
N CYS A 78 -6.79 15.65 5.95
CA CYS A 78 -7.74 15.04 5.02
C CYS A 78 -8.51 13.94 5.75
N ILE A 79 -9.78 13.75 5.40
CA ILE A 79 -10.73 12.76 5.95
C ILE A 79 -10.26 11.29 5.84
N PHE A 80 -9.06 11.03 5.31
CA PHE A 80 -8.50 9.72 5.04
C PHE A 80 -7.34 9.42 5.99
N GLN A 81 -7.51 8.37 6.80
CA GLN A 81 -6.48 7.82 7.66
C GLN A 81 -5.41 7.13 6.79
N ALA A 82 -4.29 7.82 6.53
CA ALA A 82 -3.15 7.25 5.83
C ALA A 82 -2.28 6.39 6.77
N MET A 83 -1.82 5.24 6.26
CA MET A 83 -0.75 4.44 6.85
C MET A 83 0.58 4.82 6.20
N VAL A 84 1.52 5.35 6.97
CA VAL A 84 2.92 5.48 6.54
C VAL A 84 3.63 4.17 6.87
N ALA A 85 4.42 3.63 5.94
CA ALA A 85 5.19 2.41 6.12
C ALA A 85 6.68 2.64 5.75
N CYS A 86 7.57 2.05 6.53
CA CYS A 86 9.02 2.01 6.33
C CYS A 86 9.51 0.57 6.39
N TYR A 87 10.07 0.06 5.30
CA TYR A 87 10.89 -1.15 5.31
C TYR A 87 12.34 -0.70 5.48
N PRO A 88 13.01 -1.00 6.61
CA PRO A 88 14.32 -0.42 6.92
C PRO A 88 15.48 -0.98 6.09
N GLY A 89 15.24 -1.96 5.21
CA GLY A 89 16.27 -2.68 4.46
C GLY A 89 16.52 -4.07 5.04
N ASN A 90 17.76 -4.58 4.93
CA ASN A 90 18.19 -5.87 5.49
C ASN A 90 17.33 -7.08 5.07
N GLY A 91 16.76 -7.04 3.87
CA GLY A 91 15.90 -8.10 3.34
C GLY A 91 14.48 -8.09 3.91
N THR A 92 14.06 -7.04 4.62
CA THR A 92 12.67 -6.89 5.10
C THR A 92 11.70 -6.82 3.93
N GLY A 93 10.55 -7.45 4.08
CA GLY A 93 9.50 -7.52 3.05
C GLY A 93 8.14 -7.84 3.66
N TYR A 94 7.18 -8.16 2.80
CA TYR A 94 5.85 -8.62 3.21
C TYR A 94 5.49 -9.83 2.35
N VAL A 95 5.31 -10.98 3.01
CA VAL A 95 4.85 -12.20 2.36
C VAL A 95 3.55 -11.97 1.58
N ARG A 96 3.32 -12.84 0.60
CA ARG A 96 2.12 -12.82 -0.22
C ARG A 96 0.84 -12.83 0.63
N HIS A 97 -0.04 -11.86 0.38
CA HIS A 97 -1.31 -11.72 1.08
C HIS A 97 -2.36 -11.05 0.19
N VAL A 98 -3.58 -10.96 0.70
CA VAL A 98 -4.68 -10.18 0.15
C VAL A 98 -5.04 -9.13 1.19
N ASP A 99 -5.27 -7.89 0.76
CA ASP A 99 -5.57 -6.79 1.67
C ASP A 99 -6.90 -7.03 2.38
N ASN A 100 -7.96 -7.32 1.63
CA ASN A 100 -9.30 -7.61 2.12
C ASN A 100 -9.74 -9.05 1.78
N PRO A 101 -9.28 -10.06 2.55
CA PRO A 101 -9.58 -11.46 2.24
C PRO A 101 -11.00 -11.90 2.69
N ASN A 102 -11.61 -11.15 3.62
CA ASN A 102 -12.79 -11.55 4.39
C ASN A 102 -13.96 -10.56 4.31
N GLY A 103 -13.86 -9.52 3.48
CA GLY A 103 -14.90 -8.53 3.29
C GLY A 103 -15.03 -7.53 4.47
N ASP A 104 -13.96 -6.80 4.77
CA ASP A 104 -13.94 -5.76 5.82
C ASP A 104 -14.34 -4.35 5.34
N GLY A 105 -14.71 -4.25 4.06
CA GLY A 105 -15.15 -3.04 3.37
C GLY A 105 -14.08 -2.38 2.52
N ARG A 106 -12.79 -2.75 2.61
CA ARG A 106 -11.74 -2.14 1.77
C ARG A 106 -11.88 -2.62 0.33
N CYS A 107 -12.06 -1.69 -0.61
CA CYS A 107 -12.28 -2.01 -2.03
C CYS A 107 -11.10 -1.62 -2.93
N ILE A 108 -10.47 -0.47 -2.69
CA ILE A 108 -9.30 0.00 -3.45
C ILE A 108 -8.15 0.30 -2.49
N THR A 109 -6.99 -0.27 -2.78
CA THR A 109 -5.74 0.08 -2.14
C THR A 109 -5.02 1.11 -3.00
N CYS A 110 -4.67 2.25 -2.39
CA CYS A 110 -3.92 3.33 -3.00
C CYS A 110 -2.58 3.48 -2.29
N ILE A 111 -1.46 3.37 -3.02
CA ILE A 111 -0.11 3.45 -2.47
C ILE A 111 0.66 4.57 -3.16
N TYR A 112 1.23 5.48 -2.39
CA TYR A 112 2.13 6.52 -2.85
C TYR A 112 3.57 6.21 -2.43
N TYR A 113 4.47 6.13 -3.41
CA TYR A 113 5.88 5.78 -3.20
C TYR A 113 6.79 7.01 -3.13
N LEU A 114 7.83 6.91 -2.31
CA LEU A 114 8.63 8.07 -1.86
C LEU A 114 10.14 7.85 -2.05
N ASN A 115 10.56 6.87 -2.87
CA ASN A 115 11.95 6.41 -2.91
C ASN A 115 12.71 7.00 -4.09
N LYS A 116 13.45 8.09 -3.85
CA LYS A 116 14.29 8.72 -4.88
C LYS A 116 15.44 7.80 -5.30
N ASN A 117 15.77 7.81 -6.59
CA ASN A 117 16.88 7.06 -7.17
C ASN A 117 16.84 5.56 -6.83
N TRP A 118 15.64 4.97 -6.81
CA TRP A 118 15.47 3.55 -6.51
C TRP A 118 15.88 2.69 -7.70
N ASP A 119 16.92 1.87 -7.53
CA ASP A 119 17.27 0.79 -8.44
C ASP A 119 16.80 -0.55 -7.86
N SER A 120 15.78 -1.16 -8.44
CA SER A 120 15.24 -2.44 -7.98
C SER A 120 16.21 -3.62 -8.12
N LYS A 121 17.21 -3.55 -9.01
CA LYS A 121 18.22 -4.61 -9.14
C LYS A 121 19.20 -4.61 -7.97
N LEU A 122 19.46 -3.45 -7.38
CA LEU A 122 20.36 -3.28 -6.24
C LEU A 122 19.60 -3.31 -4.91
N HIS A 123 18.47 -2.61 -4.84
CA HIS A 123 17.73 -2.37 -3.61
C HIS A 123 16.56 -3.35 -3.39
N GLY A 124 16.16 -4.12 -4.40
CA GLY A 124 15.00 -5.02 -4.33
C GLY A 124 13.69 -4.24 -4.11
N GLY A 125 12.86 -4.71 -3.18
CA GLY A 125 11.67 -4.00 -2.70
C GLY A 125 10.52 -3.83 -3.69
N ILE A 126 10.53 -4.62 -4.77
CA ILE A 126 9.46 -4.68 -5.77
C ILE A 126 8.16 -5.12 -5.10
N LEU A 127 7.05 -4.43 -5.42
CA LEU A 127 5.72 -4.95 -5.15
C LEU A 127 5.34 -5.88 -6.30
N ARG A 128 5.16 -7.16 -6.00
CA ARG A 128 4.75 -8.17 -6.97
C ARG A 128 3.27 -8.50 -6.77
N ILE A 129 2.47 -8.31 -7.81
CA ILE A 129 1.03 -8.57 -7.83
C ILE A 129 0.77 -9.79 -8.71
N PHE A 130 -0.14 -10.66 -8.26
CA PHE A 130 -0.55 -11.89 -8.95
C PHE A 130 -2.04 -11.83 -9.33
N PRO A 131 -2.45 -11.05 -10.34
CA PRO A 131 -3.86 -10.85 -10.63
C PRO A 131 -4.60 -12.16 -10.92
N GLU A 132 -5.72 -12.38 -10.25
CA GLU A 132 -6.49 -13.62 -10.37
C GLU A 132 -7.02 -13.81 -11.79
N GLY A 133 -6.91 -15.04 -12.32
CA GLY A 133 -7.36 -15.36 -13.67
C GLY A 133 -6.50 -14.79 -14.80
N LYS A 134 -5.38 -14.12 -14.49
CA LYS A 134 -4.39 -13.65 -15.48
C LYS A 134 -3.18 -14.57 -15.50
N SER A 135 -2.58 -14.73 -16.68
CA SER A 135 -1.38 -15.55 -16.89
C SER A 135 -0.07 -14.82 -16.53
N TYR A 136 -0.13 -13.51 -16.32
CA TYR A 136 1.03 -12.69 -16.01
C TYR A 136 1.14 -12.39 -14.52
N VAL A 137 2.35 -12.05 -14.11
CA VAL A 137 2.69 -11.46 -12.81
C VAL A 137 3.11 -10.02 -13.08
N ALA A 138 2.64 -9.09 -12.26
CA ALA A 138 2.96 -7.67 -12.40
C ALA A 138 3.96 -7.24 -11.33
N ASP A 139 5.10 -6.70 -11.75
CA ASP A 139 6.12 -6.15 -10.86
C ASP A 139 6.05 -4.61 -10.92
N VAL A 140 5.86 -3.98 -9.76
CA VAL A 140 5.78 -2.53 -9.60
C VAL A 140 6.94 -2.05 -8.74
N GLU A 141 7.83 -1.27 -9.34
CA GLU A 141 8.93 -0.62 -8.64
C GLU A 141 8.41 0.52 -7.75
N PRO A 142 8.93 0.67 -6.50
CA PRO A 142 8.48 1.66 -5.55
C PRO A 142 9.12 3.04 -5.80
N ILE A 143 9.03 3.53 -7.04
CA ILE A 143 9.71 4.75 -7.51
C ILE A 143 9.10 6.00 -6.87
N PHE A 144 9.91 7.01 -6.59
CA PHE A 144 9.45 8.31 -6.08
C PHE A 144 8.34 8.93 -6.94
N ASP A 145 7.33 9.48 -6.26
CA ASP A 145 6.18 10.18 -6.85
C ASP A 145 5.31 9.30 -7.77
N ARG A 146 5.34 7.99 -7.54
CA ARG A 146 4.40 7.01 -8.12
C ARG A 146 3.20 6.82 -7.21
N LEU A 147 2.00 6.98 -7.78
CA LEU A 147 0.73 6.63 -7.16
C LEU A 147 0.17 5.35 -7.80
N LEU A 148 0.00 4.30 -7.03
CA LEU A 148 -0.50 2.99 -7.44
C LEU A 148 -1.91 2.76 -6.89
N PHE A 149 -2.77 2.17 -7.70
CA PHE A 149 -4.10 1.67 -7.36
C PHE A 149 -4.24 0.20 -7.72
N PHE A 150 -4.89 -0.58 -6.86
CA PHE A 150 -5.35 -1.94 -7.18
C PHE A 150 -6.54 -2.33 -6.30
N TRP A 151 -7.34 -3.30 -6.75
CA TRP A 151 -8.43 -3.86 -5.95
C TRP A 151 -7.90 -4.54 -4.69
N SER A 152 -8.45 -4.21 -3.53
CA SER A 152 -7.98 -4.74 -2.24
C SER A 152 -8.37 -6.20 -2.00
N ASP A 153 -9.34 -6.73 -2.74
CA ASP A 153 -9.85 -8.09 -2.53
C ASP A 153 -8.99 -9.18 -3.22
N ARG A 154 -9.54 -10.39 -3.28
CA ARG A 154 -8.86 -11.60 -3.79
C ARG A 154 -8.40 -11.51 -5.24
N ARG A 155 -8.86 -10.50 -6.00
CA ARG A 155 -8.40 -10.25 -7.37
C ARG A 155 -6.91 -9.94 -7.43
N ASN A 156 -6.31 -9.36 -6.38
CA ASN A 156 -4.90 -8.97 -6.37
C ASN A 156 -4.12 -9.45 -5.13
N PRO A 157 -3.86 -10.76 -5.00
CA PRO A 157 -2.84 -11.24 -4.08
C PRO A 157 -1.49 -10.62 -4.44
N HIS A 158 -0.74 -10.14 -3.46
CA HIS A 158 0.51 -9.43 -3.70
C HIS A 158 1.51 -9.62 -2.56
N GLU A 159 2.78 -9.42 -2.85
CA GLU A 159 3.90 -9.48 -1.91
C GLU A 159 4.86 -8.31 -2.12
N VAL A 160 5.51 -7.87 -1.04
CA VAL A 160 6.64 -6.95 -1.11
C VAL A 160 7.90 -7.78 -1.01
N GLN A 161 8.67 -7.83 -2.10
CA GLN A 161 9.95 -8.53 -2.12
C GLN A 161 10.94 -7.93 -1.12
N PRO A 162 11.95 -8.71 -0.69
CA PRO A 162 13.00 -8.23 0.20
C PRO A 162 13.59 -6.89 -0.27
N SER A 163 13.58 -5.91 0.63
CA SER A 163 14.18 -4.59 0.44
C SER A 163 15.55 -4.55 1.10
N TYR A 164 16.56 -4.05 0.40
CA TYR A 164 17.94 -3.94 0.88
C TYR A 164 18.38 -2.49 1.12
N ALA A 165 17.49 -1.53 0.83
CA ALA A 165 17.58 -0.14 1.24
C ALA A 165 16.30 0.29 1.96
N THR A 166 16.35 1.44 2.65
CA THR A 166 15.16 1.99 3.31
C THR A 166 14.09 2.37 2.28
N ARG A 167 12.93 1.73 2.36
CA ARG A 167 11.79 1.91 1.45
C ARG A 167 10.60 2.49 2.18
N TYR A 168 10.17 3.68 1.77
CA TYR A 168 8.99 4.35 2.27
C TYR A 168 7.81 4.24 1.31
N ALA A 169 6.62 4.11 1.88
CA ALA A 169 5.36 4.19 1.17
C ALA A 169 4.27 4.78 2.07
N MET A 170 3.25 5.37 1.47
CA MET A 170 2.02 5.78 2.15
C MET A 170 0.84 5.06 1.52
N THR A 171 0.01 4.42 2.34
CA THR A 171 -1.15 3.68 1.88
C THR A 171 -2.44 4.30 2.41
N VAL A 172 -3.43 4.42 1.54
CA VAL A 172 -4.82 4.73 1.87
C VAL A 172 -5.70 3.62 1.30
N TRP A 173 -6.70 3.20 2.07
CA TRP A 173 -7.74 2.30 1.57
C TRP A 173 -9.05 3.05 1.41
N TYR A 174 -9.66 2.94 0.23
CA TYR A 174 -11.03 3.36 0.01
C TYR A 174 -11.98 2.23 0.38
N PHE A 175 -13.14 2.60 0.89
CA PHE A 175 -14.13 1.66 1.40
C PHE A 175 -15.38 1.65 0.52
N ASP A 176 -15.89 0.46 0.25
CA ASP A 176 -17.27 0.28 -0.19
C ASP A 176 -18.21 0.52 1.00
N ALA A 177 -19.21 1.38 0.82
CA ALA A 177 -20.07 1.82 1.92
C ALA A 177 -20.94 0.69 2.47
N GLU A 178 -21.45 -0.18 1.60
CA GLU A 178 -22.36 -1.27 1.96
C GLU A 178 -21.58 -2.40 2.65
N GLU A 179 -20.50 -2.88 2.03
CA GLU A 179 -19.64 -3.92 2.60
C GLU A 179 -19.06 -3.47 3.95
N ARG A 180 -18.64 -2.21 4.06
CA ARG A 180 -18.16 -1.66 5.33
C ARG A 180 -19.24 -1.60 6.41
N ALA A 181 -20.48 -1.27 6.04
CA ALA A 181 -21.60 -1.28 6.98
C ALA A 181 -21.91 -2.70 7.48
N GLU A 182 -21.87 -3.69 6.59
CA GLU A 182 -22.03 -5.10 6.95
C GLU A 182 -20.91 -5.61 7.85
N ALA A 183 -19.65 -5.30 7.51
CA ALA A 183 -18.49 -5.68 8.31
C ALA A 183 -18.59 -5.13 9.75
N LYS A 184 -19.01 -3.87 9.89
CA LYS A 184 -19.24 -3.25 11.21
C LYS A 184 -20.36 -3.95 12.00
N LYS A 185 -21.44 -4.36 11.34
CA LYS A 185 -22.53 -5.13 11.98
C LYS A 185 -22.03 -6.49 12.47
N LYS A 186 -21.29 -7.23 11.63
CA LYS A 186 -20.71 -8.53 11.99
C LYS A 186 -19.77 -8.41 13.20
N PHE A 187 -18.91 -7.39 13.22
CA PHE A 187 -17.99 -7.17 14.34
C PHE A 187 -18.74 -6.87 15.65
N ARG A 188 -19.76 -6.01 15.62
CA ARG A 188 -20.58 -5.73 16.81
C ARG A 188 -21.31 -6.95 17.36
N ASN A 189 -21.68 -7.90 16.51
CA ASN A 189 -22.35 -9.13 16.94
C ASN A 189 -21.37 -10.16 17.54
N LEU A 190 -20.06 -9.97 17.35
CA LEU A 190 -19.00 -10.85 17.86
C LEU A 190 -18.37 -10.35 19.17
N THR A 191 -18.67 -9.10 19.57
CA THR A 191 -18.20 -8.43 20.79
C THR A 191 -19.35 -8.21 21.76
#